data_AF-A0A376VMU6-F1
#
_entry.id   AF-A0A376VMU6-F1
#
_cell.length_a   1.000
_cell.length_b   1.000
_cell.length_c   1.000
_cell.angle_alpha   90.00
_cell.angle_beta   90.00
_cell.angle_gamma   90.00
#
_symmetry.space_group_name_H-M   'P 1'
#
loop_
_entity.id
_entity.type
_entity.pdbx_description
1 polymer ?
#
loop_
_entity_poly.entity_id
_entity_poly.type
_entity_poly.pdbx_seq_one_letter_code
_entity_poly.pdbx_strand_id
1 'polypeptide(L)'
;MVFYTSAGLILLFSLTTILFRDFSALWIGRTLDWVSKTFGWYYLLAATLYIVFVVCIACSRFGSVKLGPEQSKPEFSLLSWAAMLFAAGIGIDLMFFSVAEPVTQYMQPPEGAGQTIEAARQAMVWTLFHYGLTGWSMYALMGMALGYFSYRYNLPLTIRSALYPIFGKRINGPIGHSVDIAAVIGTIFGIATTLGIGVVQLNYGLSVLFDIPDSMAAKAALIALSVIIATISVTSGVDKGIRVLSELNVALALGLILFVLFMGDTSFLLNALVLNVGDYVIALWA
;
A
#
# COMPACT_ATOMS: atom_id res chain seq x y z
N MET A 1 -17.71 -17.29 11.43
CA MET A 1 -17.54 -16.23 12.44
C MET A 1 -16.86 -15.01 11.82
N VAL A 2 -15.57 -15.11 11.44
CA VAL A 2 -14.77 -14.00 10.87
C VAL A 2 -15.55 -13.23 9.79
N PHE A 3 -16.05 -13.91 8.76
CA PHE A 3 -16.82 -13.28 7.67
C PHE A 3 -18.00 -12.44 8.18
N TYR A 4 -18.93 -13.02 8.93
CA TYR A 4 -20.13 -12.33 9.40
C TYR A 4 -19.81 -11.17 10.35
N THR A 5 -18.82 -11.34 11.22
CA THR A 5 -18.40 -10.28 12.15
C THR A 5 -17.75 -9.12 11.40
N SER A 6 -16.80 -9.39 10.50
CA SER A 6 -16.16 -8.36 9.69
C SER A 6 -17.17 -7.64 8.79
N ALA A 7 -18.03 -8.39 8.08
CA ALA A 7 -19.07 -7.81 7.23
C ALA A 7 -20.05 -6.94 8.03
N GLY A 8 -20.48 -7.41 9.20
CA GLY A 8 -21.34 -6.63 10.10
C GLY A 8 -20.69 -5.33 10.56
N LEU A 9 -19.42 -5.37 10.96
CA LEU A 9 -18.67 -4.18 11.38
C LEU A 9 -18.45 -3.18 10.24
N ILE A 10 -18.12 -3.68 9.03
CA ILE A 10 -17.91 -2.84 7.86
C ILE A 10 -19.23 -2.18 7.42
N LEU A 11 -20.32 -2.94 7.38
CA LEU A 11 -21.64 -2.41 7.05
C LEU A 11 -22.11 -1.41 8.10
N LEU A 12 -21.93 -1.70 9.38
CA LEU A 12 -22.26 -0.78 10.46
C LEU A 12 -21.50 0.53 10.31
N PHE A 13 -20.16 0.47 10.16
CA PHE A 13 -19.33 1.66 9.98
C PHE A 13 -19.75 2.45 8.73
N SER A 14 -19.90 1.77 7.59
CA SER A 14 -20.28 2.40 6.32
C SER A 14 -21.65 3.07 6.42
N LEU A 15 -22.66 2.38 6.94
CA LEU A 15 -24.00 2.94 7.12
C LEU A 15 -24.00 4.12 8.09
N THR A 16 -23.26 4.04 9.21
CA THR A 16 -23.13 5.17 10.14
C THR A 16 -22.49 6.38 9.47
N THR A 17 -21.42 6.18 8.68
CA THR A 17 -20.75 7.29 7.97
C THR A 17 -21.64 7.94 6.91
N ILE A 18 -22.51 7.16 6.25
CA ILE A 18 -23.44 7.66 5.23
C ILE A 18 -24.62 8.40 5.89
N LEU A 19 -25.22 7.83 6.94
CA LEU A 19 -26.41 8.39 7.58
C LEU A 19 -26.09 9.58 8.50
N PHE A 20 -24.90 9.60 9.12
CA PHE A 20 -24.47 10.61 10.10
C PHE A 20 -23.13 11.23 9.71
N ARG A 21 -23.09 11.89 8.55
CA ARG A 21 -21.85 12.40 7.93
C ARG A 21 -21.05 13.33 8.84
N ASP A 22 -21.67 14.40 9.35
CA ASP A 22 -20.95 15.43 10.14
C ASP A 22 -20.44 14.87 11.48
N PHE A 23 -21.28 14.07 12.13
CA PHE A 23 -20.90 13.35 13.35
C PHE A 23 -19.72 12.42 13.09
N SER A 24 -19.77 11.64 12.01
CA SER A 24 -18.71 10.69 11.65
C SER A 24 -17.41 11.40 11.30
N ALA A 25 -17.47 12.49 10.52
CA ALA A 25 -16.30 13.29 10.17
C ALA A 25 -15.61 13.87 11.42
N LEU A 26 -16.40 14.40 12.36
CA LEU A 26 -15.86 14.93 13.62
C LEU A 26 -15.14 13.84 14.44
N TRP A 27 -15.76 12.67 14.61
CA TRP A 27 -15.17 11.60 15.41
C TRP A 27 -13.99 10.92 14.74
N ILE A 28 -14.03 10.73 13.41
CA ILE A 28 -12.88 10.22 12.65
C ILE A 28 -11.70 11.18 12.82
N GLY A 29 -11.92 12.50 12.63
CA GLY A 29 -10.86 13.50 12.79
C GLY A 29 -10.28 13.52 14.21
N ARG A 30 -11.12 13.53 15.25
CA ARG A 30 -10.66 13.48 16.65
C ARG A 30 -9.90 12.20 16.97
N THR A 31 -10.35 11.07 16.46
CA THR A 31 -9.70 9.78 16.68
C THR A 31 -8.34 9.75 15.99
N LEU A 32 -8.26 10.22 14.75
CA LEU A 32 -7.01 10.35 14.01
C LEU A 32 -6.01 11.24 14.77
N ASP A 33 -6.43 12.43 15.22
CA ASP A 33 -5.58 13.34 15.98
C ASP A 33 -5.08 12.71 17.28
N TRP A 34 -5.94 11.99 17.99
CA TRP A 34 -5.58 11.32 19.23
C TRP A 34 -4.60 10.17 18.99
N VAL A 35 -4.84 9.34 17.96
CA VAL A 35 -3.94 8.24 17.58
C VAL A 35 -2.58 8.80 17.16
N SER A 36 -2.53 9.82 16.31
CA SER A 36 -1.28 10.43 15.85
C SER A 36 -0.47 11.01 17.00
N LYS A 37 -1.12 11.72 17.93
CA LYS A 37 -0.43 12.32 19.10
C LYS A 37 0.03 11.28 20.12
N THR A 38 -0.75 10.24 20.35
CA THR A 38 -0.48 9.26 21.43
C THR A 38 0.41 8.12 20.97
N PHE A 39 0.23 7.64 19.73
CA PHE A 39 0.90 6.46 19.18
C PHE A 39 1.90 6.78 18.06
N GLY A 40 2.16 8.06 17.75
CA GLY A 40 3.16 8.43 16.73
C GLY A 40 4.53 7.77 16.96
N TRP A 41 5.00 7.74 18.21
CA TRP A 41 6.24 7.04 18.59
C TRP A 41 6.19 5.54 18.30
N TYR A 42 5.03 4.91 18.49
CA TYR A 42 4.85 3.48 18.26
C TYR A 42 4.92 3.16 16.77
N TYR A 43 4.29 3.97 15.92
CA TYR A 43 4.34 3.79 14.46
C TYR A 43 5.76 3.94 13.92
N LEU A 44 6.49 4.97 14.38
CA LEU A 44 7.89 5.17 14.01
C LEU A 44 8.76 4.00 14.48
N LEU A 45 8.66 3.61 15.74
CA LEU A 45 9.41 2.48 16.29
C LEU A 45 9.11 1.18 15.53
N ALA A 46 7.83 0.89 15.27
CA ALA A 46 7.42 -0.31 14.55
C ALA A 46 8.01 -0.33 13.14
N ALA A 47 7.89 0.77 12.40
CA ALA A 47 8.45 0.92 11.06
C ALA A 47 9.97 0.66 11.05
N THR A 48 10.72 1.29 11.96
CA THR A 48 12.16 1.08 12.11
C THR A 48 12.49 -0.38 12.44
N LEU A 49 11.77 -0.98 13.39
CA LEU A 49 11.99 -2.38 13.79
C LEU A 49 11.71 -3.35 12.64
N TYR A 50 10.71 -3.10 11.80
CA TYR A 50 10.41 -3.94 10.64
C TYR A 50 11.52 -3.89 9.59
N ILE A 51 12.04 -2.70 9.28
CA ILE A 51 13.19 -2.55 8.38
C ILE A 51 14.38 -3.34 8.92
N VAL A 52 14.76 -3.08 10.18
CA VAL A 52 15.92 -3.74 10.82
C VAL A 52 15.72 -5.25 10.84
N PHE A 53 14.54 -5.73 11.23
CA PHE A 53 14.26 -7.16 11.30
C PHE A 53 14.35 -7.84 9.94
N VAL A 54 13.74 -7.27 8.89
CA VAL A 54 13.78 -7.84 7.54
C VAL A 54 15.21 -7.90 7.01
N VAL A 55 15.99 -6.82 7.19
CA VAL A 55 17.41 -6.78 6.80
C VAL A 55 18.23 -7.80 7.58
N CYS A 56 18.06 -7.88 8.90
CA CYS A 56 18.74 -8.86 9.73
C CYS A 56 18.44 -10.30 9.30
N ILE A 57 17.17 -10.63 9.02
CA ILE A 57 16.79 -11.96 8.53
C ILE A 57 17.45 -12.23 7.18
N ALA A 58 17.38 -11.30 6.24
CA ALA A 58 17.95 -11.43 4.90
C ALA A 58 19.48 -11.66 4.94
N CYS A 59 20.20 -10.97 5.82
CA CYS A 59 21.66 -11.10 5.98
C CYS A 59 22.09 -12.27 6.88
N SER A 60 21.16 -12.91 7.59
CA SER A 60 21.46 -14.04 8.48
C SER A 60 21.37 -15.39 7.77
N ARG A 61 21.73 -16.46 8.48
CA ARG A 61 21.50 -17.85 8.06
C ARG A 61 20.03 -18.18 7.76
N PHE A 62 19.08 -17.36 8.23
CA PHE A 62 17.66 -17.58 7.97
C PHE A 62 17.25 -17.11 6.56
N GLY A 63 18.00 -16.20 5.94
CA GLY A 63 17.74 -15.75 4.57
C GLY A 63 17.89 -16.85 3.51
N SER A 64 18.65 -17.91 3.79
CA SER A 64 18.79 -19.07 2.90
C SER A 64 17.66 -20.11 3.03
N VAL A 65 16.71 -19.90 3.95
CA VAL A 65 15.60 -20.85 4.15
C VAL A 65 14.58 -20.70 3.02
N LYS A 66 14.31 -21.80 2.33
CA LYS A 66 13.27 -21.84 1.29
C LYS A 66 11.87 -21.74 1.91
N LEU A 67 11.03 -20.87 1.34
CA LEU A 67 9.61 -20.74 1.67
C LEU A 67 8.80 -21.88 1.03
N GLY A 68 9.05 -23.10 1.49
CA GLY A 68 8.48 -24.32 0.94
C GLY A 68 9.27 -25.55 1.41
N PRO A 69 8.95 -26.76 0.91
CA PRO A 69 9.76 -27.95 1.15
C PRO A 69 11.23 -27.76 0.77
N GLU A 70 12.17 -28.46 1.40
CA GLU A 70 13.63 -28.25 1.16
C GLU A 70 14.05 -28.44 -0.30
N GLN A 71 13.37 -29.35 -0.99
CA GLN A 71 13.64 -29.68 -2.38
C GLN A 71 12.79 -28.89 -3.37
N SER A 72 11.97 -27.93 -2.91
CA SER A 72 11.18 -27.10 -3.81
C SER A 72 12.08 -26.17 -4.65
N LYS A 73 11.55 -25.82 -5.82
CA LYS A 73 12.10 -24.84 -6.75
C LYS A 73 11.07 -23.72 -6.96
N PRO A 74 11.48 -22.49 -7.29
CA PRO A 74 10.56 -21.42 -7.62
C PRO A 74 9.64 -21.81 -8.79
N GLU A 75 8.35 -21.52 -8.66
CA GLU A 75 7.35 -21.76 -9.71
C GLU A 75 7.51 -20.78 -10.88
N PHE A 76 7.98 -19.56 -10.59
CA PHE A 76 8.20 -18.50 -11.55
C PHE A 76 9.68 -18.18 -11.70
N SER A 77 10.09 -17.75 -12.90
CA SER A 77 11.41 -17.19 -13.11
C SER A 77 11.59 -15.91 -12.28
N LEU A 78 12.83 -15.55 -11.95
CA LEU A 78 13.13 -14.34 -11.18
C LEU A 78 12.57 -13.07 -11.85
N LEU A 79 12.67 -12.99 -13.18
CA LEU A 79 12.16 -11.86 -13.95
C LEU A 79 10.64 -11.78 -13.87
N SER A 80 9.94 -12.90 -14.06
CA SER A 80 8.48 -12.95 -13.95
C SER A 80 8.01 -12.61 -12.54
N TRP A 81 8.71 -13.10 -11.51
CA TRP A 81 8.41 -12.81 -10.12
C TRP A 81 8.61 -11.32 -9.78
N ALA A 82 9.74 -10.73 -10.20
CA ALA A 82 10.00 -9.31 -10.01
C ALA A 82 8.94 -8.45 -10.71
N ALA A 83 8.55 -8.79 -11.95
CA ALA A 83 7.49 -8.09 -12.67
C ALA A 83 6.14 -8.15 -11.93
N MET A 84 5.77 -9.33 -11.39
CA MET A 84 4.54 -9.48 -10.61
C MET A 84 4.54 -8.63 -9.33
N LEU A 85 5.69 -8.43 -8.66
CA LEU A 85 5.77 -7.56 -7.49
C LEU A 85 5.45 -6.10 -7.84
N PHE A 86 6.00 -5.58 -8.94
CA PHE A 86 5.71 -4.22 -9.39
C PHE A 86 4.25 -4.05 -9.82
N ALA A 87 3.66 -5.09 -10.40
CA ALA A 87 2.30 -5.04 -10.88
C ALA A 87 1.24 -5.24 -9.79
N ALA A 88 1.57 -5.95 -8.70
CA ALA A 88 0.66 -6.24 -7.59
C ALA A 88 0.58 -5.14 -6.52
N GLY A 89 1.55 -4.20 -6.50
CA GLY A 89 1.87 -3.46 -5.28
C GLY A 89 1.13 -2.15 -5.05
N ILE A 90 1.31 -1.12 -5.89
CA ILE A 90 1.09 0.26 -5.43
C ILE A 90 0.69 1.19 -6.60
N GLY A 91 -0.35 0.84 -7.36
CA GLY A 91 -0.71 1.58 -8.57
C GLY A 91 -1.24 3.00 -8.31
N ILE A 92 -2.45 3.09 -7.77
CA ILE A 92 -3.19 4.36 -7.65
C ILE A 92 -2.50 5.32 -6.67
N ASP A 93 -2.04 4.81 -5.53
CA ASP A 93 -1.43 5.65 -4.50
C ASP A 93 -0.10 6.26 -4.99
N LEU A 94 0.74 5.53 -5.72
CA LEU A 94 1.94 6.12 -6.33
C LEU A 94 1.57 7.15 -7.39
N MET A 95 0.57 6.89 -8.24
CA MET A 95 0.16 7.86 -9.26
C MET A 95 -0.34 9.17 -8.67
N PHE A 96 -0.95 9.14 -7.48
CA PHE A 96 -1.44 10.34 -6.80
C PHE A 96 -0.34 11.01 -5.96
N PHE A 97 0.27 10.26 -5.04
CA PHE A 97 1.18 10.81 -4.04
C PHE A 97 2.61 11.04 -4.53
N SER A 98 3.03 10.42 -5.66
CA SER A 98 4.34 10.75 -6.26
C SER A 98 4.48 12.23 -6.66
N VAL A 99 3.36 12.92 -6.87
CA VAL A 99 3.30 14.36 -7.12
C VAL A 99 2.76 15.11 -5.92
N ALA A 100 1.62 14.66 -5.37
CA ALA A 100 0.94 15.39 -4.31
C ALA A 100 1.80 15.51 -3.04
N GLU A 101 2.45 14.43 -2.61
CA GLU A 101 3.21 14.42 -1.36
C GLU A 101 4.44 15.34 -1.38
N PRO A 102 5.39 15.23 -2.34
CA PRO A 102 6.56 16.09 -2.34
C PRO A 102 6.18 17.56 -2.54
N VAL A 103 5.13 17.86 -3.30
CA VAL A 103 4.61 19.24 -3.43
C VAL A 103 4.04 19.74 -2.11
N THR A 104 3.23 18.93 -1.42
CA THR A 104 2.68 19.30 -0.10
C THR A 104 3.79 19.50 0.93
N GLN A 105 4.77 18.62 0.99
CA GLN A 105 5.91 18.72 1.91
C GLN A 105 6.84 19.87 1.56
N TYR A 106 6.99 20.23 0.28
CA TYR A 106 7.72 21.43 -0.11
C TYR A 106 7.00 22.70 0.37
N MET A 107 5.67 22.74 0.24
CA MET A 107 4.86 23.90 0.62
C MET A 107 4.70 24.04 2.14
N GLN A 108 4.53 22.92 2.84
CA GLN A 108 4.28 22.82 4.27
C GLN A 108 5.11 21.66 4.84
N PRO A 109 6.44 21.84 4.97
CA PRO A 109 7.30 20.78 5.47
C PRO A 109 6.97 20.49 6.95
N PRO A 110 7.18 19.24 7.41
CA PRO A 110 7.00 18.89 8.82
C PRO A 110 7.85 19.76 9.77
N GLU A 111 9.03 20.18 9.30
CA GLU A 111 9.95 21.03 10.03
C GLU A 111 10.53 22.13 9.12
N GLY A 112 10.82 23.30 9.69
CA GLY A 112 11.43 24.41 8.96
C GLY A 112 10.46 25.23 8.10
N ALA A 113 11.03 26.09 7.25
CA ALA A 113 10.27 26.97 6.36
C ALA A 113 10.01 26.28 5.02
N GLY A 114 8.74 26.28 4.61
CA GLY A 114 8.33 25.82 3.28
C GLY A 114 8.85 26.72 2.16
N GLN A 115 8.79 26.20 0.94
CA GLN A 115 9.19 26.89 -0.29
C GLN A 115 10.67 27.29 -0.34
N THR A 116 11.53 26.53 0.33
CA THR A 116 12.99 26.70 0.31
C THR A 116 13.66 25.56 -0.44
N ILE A 117 14.91 25.75 -0.86
CA ILE A 117 15.71 24.68 -1.49
C ILE A 117 15.84 23.48 -0.55
N GLU A 118 16.01 23.75 0.75
CA GLU A 118 16.08 22.68 1.76
C GLU A 118 14.76 21.93 1.89
N ALA A 119 13.61 22.64 1.92
CA ALA A 119 12.30 22.00 1.93
C ALA A 119 12.07 21.13 0.68
N ALA A 120 12.55 21.56 -0.49
CA ALA A 120 12.43 20.77 -1.73
C ALA A 120 13.24 19.47 -1.64
N ARG A 121 14.45 19.54 -1.08
CA ARG A 121 15.32 18.38 -0.87
C ARG A 121 14.73 17.41 0.16
N GLN A 122 14.27 17.93 1.30
CA GLN A 122 13.68 17.13 2.36
C GLN A 122 12.34 16.49 1.95
N ALA A 123 11.52 17.18 1.16
CA ALA A 123 10.27 16.61 0.65
C ALA A 123 10.50 15.31 -0.14
N MET A 124 11.55 15.26 -0.97
CA MET A 124 11.90 14.03 -1.67
C MET A 124 12.37 12.93 -0.71
N VAL A 125 13.13 13.27 0.32
CA VAL A 125 13.57 12.31 1.35
C VAL A 125 12.38 11.71 2.11
N TRP A 126 11.43 12.54 2.53
CA TRP A 126 10.21 12.07 3.22
C TRP A 126 9.34 11.19 2.32
N THR A 127 9.15 11.59 1.07
CA THR A 127 8.41 10.79 0.09
C THR A 127 9.08 9.43 -0.14
N LEU A 128 10.41 9.40 -0.28
CA LEU A 128 11.18 8.15 -0.38
C LEU A 128 11.16 7.35 0.92
N PHE A 129 11.08 8.00 2.08
CA PHE A 129 10.90 7.31 3.35
C PHE A 129 9.56 6.58 3.42
N HIS A 130 8.46 7.19 2.98
CA HIS A 130 7.14 6.55 3.00
C HIS A 130 7.00 5.43 1.95
N TYR A 131 7.47 5.65 0.72
CA TYR A 131 7.28 4.70 -0.39
C TYR A 131 8.49 3.80 -0.70
N GLY A 132 9.63 4.05 -0.08
CA GLY A 132 10.86 3.28 -0.23
C GLY A 132 10.95 2.13 0.77
N LEU A 133 12.10 1.97 1.41
CA LEU A 133 12.41 0.77 2.21
C LEU A 133 11.39 0.53 3.33
N THR A 134 10.85 1.59 3.92
CA THR A 134 9.87 1.48 5.01
C THR A 134 8.62 0.73 4.57
N GLY A 135 7.94 1.18 3.50
CA GLY A 135 6.74 0.52 3.00
C GLY A 135 7.01 -0.92 2.52
N TRP A 136 8.08 -1.11 1.75
CA TRP A 136 8.45 -2.43 1.24
C TRP A 136 8.86 -3.42 2.34
N SER A 137 9.46 -2.95 3.45
CA SER A 137 9.80 -3.81 4.58
C SER A 137 8.56 -4.40 5.26
N MET A 138 7.46 -3.64 5.34
CA MET A 138 6.20 -4.12 5.91
C MET A 138 5.59 -5.22 5.06
N TYR A 139 5.61 -5.06 3.73
CA TYR A 139 5.18 -6.09 2.79
C TYR A 139 6.10 -7.31 2.84
N ALA A 140 7.42 -7.11 2.88
CA ALA A 140 8.37 -8.20 2.99
C ALA A 140 8.14 -9.01 4.26
N LEU A 141 7.98 -8.35 5.42
CA LEU A 141 7.68 -8.97 6.71
C LEU A 141 6.43 -9.85 6.66
N MET A 142 5.33 -9.31 6.13
CA MET A 142 4.08 -10.06 6.03
C MET A 142 4.16 -11.20 5.00
N GLY A 143 4.80 -10.95 3.85
CA GLY A 143 4.99 -11.94 2.79
C GLY A 143 5.85 -13.11 3.26
N MET A 144 6.93 -12.86 3.99
CA MET A 144 7.79 -13.91 4.53
C MET A 144 7.12 -14.65 5.69
N ALA A 145 6.36 -13.98 6.56
CA ALA A 145 5.59 -14.65 7.61
C ALA A 145 4.54 -15.60 7.00
N LEU A 146 3.69 -15.11 6.10
CA LEU A 146 2.66 -15.92 5.45
C LEU A 146 3.28 -17.04 4.59
N GLY A 147 4.31 -16.72 3.82
CA GLY A 147 5.00 -17.69 2.97
C GLY A 147 5.65 -18.80 3.78
N TYR A 148 6.31 -18.46 4.89
CA TYR A 148 6.93 -19.44 5.76
C TYR A 148 5.88 -20.36 6.42
N PHE A 149 4.89 -19.79 7.11
CA PHE A 149 3.93 -20.64 7.82
C PHE A 149 3.02 -21.44 6.89
N SER A 150 2.68 -20.88 5.73
CA SER A 150 1.77 -21.56 4.80
C SER A 150 2.50 -22.63 3.98
N TYR A 151 3.68 -22.32 3.43
CA TYR A 151 4.36 -23.24 2.51
C TYR A 151 5.41 -24.11 3.20
N ARG A 152 6.03 -23.67 4.30
CA ARG A 152 7.01 -24.48 5.06
C ARG A 152 6.36 -25.29 6.18
N TYR A 153 5.42 -24.69 6.91
CA TYR A 153 4.70 -25.35 8.03
C TYR A 153 3.37 -25.98 7.61
N ASN A 154 2.97 -25.83 6.35
CA ASN A 154 1.71 -26.38 5.81
C ASN A 154 0.48 -25.93 6.61
N LEU A 155 0.49 -24.68 7.08
CA LEU A 155 -0.67 -24.05 7.73
C LEU A 155 -1.55 -23.33 6.70
N PRO A 156 -2.81 -23.02 7.01
CA PRO A 156 -3.66 -22.24 6.12
C PRO A 156 -3.06 -20.86 5.82
N LEU A 157 -3.26 -20.36 4.60
CA LEU A 157 -2.83 -19.02 4.18
C LEU A 157 -3.72 -17.93 4.81
N THR A 158 -3.53 -17.71 6.11
CA THR A 158 -4.29 -16.76 6.94
C THR A 158 -3.36 -16.04 7.91
N ILE A 159 -3.65 -14.79 8.28
CA ILE A 159 -2.76 -13.99 9.13
C ILE A 159 -2.55 -14.65 10.50
N ARG A 160 -3.60 -15.25 11.08
CA ARG A 160 -3.49 -16.02 12.33
C ARG A 160 -2.43 -17.13 12.29
N SER A 161 -2.08 -17.69 11.12
CA SER A 161 -1.07 -18.74 11.00
C SER A 161 0.32 -18.25 11.38
N ALA A 162 0.61 -16.95 11.17
CA ALA A 162 1.85 -16.33 11.59
C ALA A 162 2.04 -16.32 13.11
N LEU A 163 0.95 -16.47 13.86
CA LEU A 163 0.94 -16.47 15.32
C LEU A 163 1.01 -17.88 15.94
N TYR A 164 1.09 -18.92 15.10
CA TYR A 164 1.20 -20.30 15.56
C TYR A 164 2.38 -20.55 16.53
N PRO A 165 3.58 -19.98 16.35
CA PRO A 165 4.68 -20.19 17.30
C PRO A 165 4.39 -19.68 18.72
N ILE A 166 3.54 -18.66 18.85
CA ILE A 166 3.23 -18.00 20.12
C ILE A 166 2.04 -18.67 20.81
N PHE A 167 0.98 -18.95 20.04
CA PHE A 167 -0.30 -19.41 20.60
C PHE A 167 -0.63 -20.88 20.27
N GLY A 168 0.21 -21.56 19.48
CA GLY A 168 0.00 -22.94 19.05
C GLY A 168 -1.39 -23.15 18.44
N LYS A 169 -2.08 -24.22 18.86
CA LYS A 169 -3.43 -24.54 18.37
C LYS A 169 -4.51 -23.50 18.76
N ARG A 170 -4.23 -22.57 19.68
CA ARG A 170 -5.20 -21.53 20.10
C ARG A 170 -5.49 -20.50 19.00
N ILE A 171 -4.69 -20.48 17.92
CA ILE A 171 -4.99 -19.68 16.72
C ILE A 171 -6.32 -20.08 16.05
N ASN A 172 -6.81 -21.29 16.30
CA ASN A 172 -8.12 -21.74 15.79
C ASN A 172 -9.30 -21.27 16.67
N GLY A 173 -9.01 -20.51 17.73
CA GLY A 173 -9.99 -19.98 18.66
C GLY A 173 -10.14 -18.45 18.56
N PRO A 174 -10.68 -17.81 19.61
CA PRO A 174 -10.99 -16.39 19.62
C PRO A 174 -9.81 -15.46 19.29
N ILE A 175 -8.59 -15.81 19.74
CA ILE A 175 -7.39 -15.01 19.50
C ILE A 175 -7.10 -14.92 18.00
N GLY A 176 -7.05 -16.05 17.29
CA GLY A 176 -6.81 -16.02 15.84
C GLY A 176 -7.96 -15.42 15.06
N HIS A 177 -9.21 -15.64 15.48
CA HIS A 177 -10.37 -14.98 14.86
C HIS A 177 -10.30 -13.46 14.99
N SER A 178 -9.86 -12.93 16.14
CA SER A 178 -9.73 -11.48 16.33
C SER A 178 -8.71 -10.85 15.38
N VAL A 179 -7.59 -11.54 15.16
CA VAL A 179 -6.51 -11.10 14.25
C VAL A 179 -6.98 -11.15 12.80
N ASP A 180 -7.64 -12.23 12.38
CA ASP A 180 -8.18 -12.32 11.02
C ASP A 180 -9.30 -11.28 10.79
N ILE A 181 -10.12 -10.98 11.80
CA ILE A 181 -11.13 -9.90 11.72
C ILE A 181 -10.45 -8.54 11.52
N ALA A 182 -9.44 -8.22 12.34
CA ALA A 182 -8.67 -6.98 12.23
C ALA A 182 -7.97 -6.87 10.86
N ALA A 183 -7.43 -7.98 10.35
CA ALA A 183 -6.84 -8.08 9.03
C ALA A 183 -7.84 -7.77 7.91
N VAL A 184 -9.02 -8.40 7.94
CA VAL A 184 -10.08 -8.17 6.94
C VAL A 184 -10.54 -6.71 6.97
N ILE A 185 -10.72 -6.15 8.16
CA ILE A 185 -11.09 -4.73 8.34
C ILE A 185 -10.01 -3.82 7.74
N GLY A 186 -8.75 -4.02 8.12
CA GLY A 186 -7.63 -3.23 7.62
C GLY A 186 -7.50 -3.30 6.11
N THR A 187 -7.58 -4.49 5.53
CA THR A 187 -7.53 -4.68 4.07
C THR A 187 -8.69 -3.98 3.36
N ILE A 188 -9.92 -4.11 3.85
CA ILE A 188 -11.08 -3.50 3.18
C ILE A 188 -11.03 -1.97 3.26
N PHE A 189 -10.69 -1.40 4.41
CA PHE A 189 -10.54 0.05 4.53
C PHE A 189 -9.34 0.60 3.75
N GLY A 190 -8.25 -0.16 3.65
CA GLY A 190 -7.11 0.17 2.77
C GLY A 190 -7.54 0.24 1.30
N ILE A 191 -8.17 -0.83 0.80
CA ILE A 191 -8.69 -0.89 -0.58
C ILE A 191 -9.69 0.23 -0.85
N ALA A 192 -10.60 0.50 0.09
CA ALA A 192 -11.60 1.57 -0.06
C ALA A 192 -10.96 2.96 -0.15
N THR A 193 -9.88 3.20 0.60
CA THR A 193 -9.14 4.48 0.58
C THR A 193 -8.46 4.69 -0.77
N THR A 194 -7.68 3.70 -1.23
CA THR A 194 -7.00 3.75 -2.53
C THR A 194 -8.00 3.87 -3.69
N LEU A 195 -9.13 3.14 -3.65
CA LEU A 195 -10.19 3.27 -4.65
C LEU A 195 -10.82 4.67 -4.64
N GLY A 196 -11.07 5.24 -3.46
CA GLY A 196 -11.60 6.59 -3.31
C GLY A 196 -10.70 7.65 -3.94
N ILE A 197 -9.39 7.57 -3.68
CA ILE A 197 -8.38 8.45 -4.27
C ILE A 197 -8.39 8.32 -5.80
N GLY A 198 -8.37 7.09 -6.32
CA GLY A 198 -8.37 6.83 -7.76
C GLY A 198 -9.60 7.38 -8.47
N VAL A 199 -10.78 7.28 -7.85
CA VAL A 199 -12.03 7.82 -8.41
C VAL A 199 -12.03 9.35 -8.41
N VAL A 200 -11.53 9.98 -7.35
CA VAL A 200 -11.38 11.45 -7.31
C VAL A 200 -10.43 11.91 -8.41
N GLN A 201 -9.27 11.26 -8.54
CA GLN A 201 -8.27 11.59 -9.57
C GLN A 201 -8.84 11.38 -10.99
N LEU A 202 -9.56 10.28 -11.21
CA LEU A 202 -10.19 9.99 -12.50
C LEU A 202 -11.28 10.99 -12.85
N ASN A 203 -12.18 11.33 -11.91
CA ASN A 203 -13.23 12.31 -12.17
C ASN A 203 -12.64 13.69 -12.48
N TYR A 204 -11.57 14.09 -11.78
CA TYR A 204 -10.84 15.32 -12.09
C TYR A 204 -10.22 15.28 -13.49
N GLY A 205 -9.55 14.19 -13.87
CA GLY A 205 -9.00 14.02 -15.22
C GLY A 205 -10.07 14.08 -16.31
N LEU A 206 -11.24 13.47 -16.08
CA LEU A 206 -12.39 13.55 -16.98
C LEU A 206 -12.95 14.97 -17.10
N SER A 207 -12.92 15.73 -16.00
CA SER A 207 -13.31 17.15 -16.00
C SER A 207 -12.40 17.98 -16.88
N VAL A 208 -11.08 17.80 -16.76
CA VAL A 208 -10.08 18.54 -17.55
C VAL A 208 -10.12 18.17 -19.04
N LEU A 209 -10.37 16.89 -19.38
CA LEU A 209 -10.29 16.40 -20.76
C LEU A 209 -11.62 16.44 -21.52
N PHE A 210 -12.74 16.30 -20.82
CA PHE A 210 -14.06 16.07 -21.44
C PHE A 210 -15.17 16.94 -20.83
N ASP A 211 -14.83 17.95 -20.00
CA ASP A 211 -15.78 18.84 -19.32
C ASP A 211 -16.86 18.10 -18.49
N ILE A 212 -16.57 16.86 -18.05
CA ILE A 212 -17.46 16.13 -17.14
C ILE A 212 -17.38 16.78 -15.74
N PRO A 213 -18.50 17.19 -15.11
CA PRO A 213 -18.46 17.85 -13.81
C PRO A 213 -17.82 16.98 -12.72
N ASP A 214 -16.90 17.58 -11.93
CA ASP A 214 -16.44 17.00 -10.67
C ASP A 214 -17.58 17.05 -9.65
N SER A 215 -18.26 15.91 -9.46
CA SER A 215 -19.47 15.83 -8.65
C SER A 215 -19.56 14.50 -7.91
N MET A 216 -20.29 14.49 -6.79
CA MET A 216 -20.54 13.26 -6.04
C MET A 216 -21.25 12.21 -6.90
N ALA A 217 -22.13 12.63 -7.80
CA ALA A 217 -22.84 11.73 -8.72
C ALA A 217 -21.87 11.04 -9.70
N ALA A 218 -20.94 11.80 -10.29
CA ALA A 218 -19.92 11.24 -11.19
C ALA A 218 -19.00 10.26 -10.44
N LYS A 219 -18.54 10.62 -9.24
CA LYS A 219 -17.73 9.72 -8.39
C LYS A 219 -18.48 8.43 -8.03
N ALA A 220 -19.74 8.53 -7.63
CA ALA A 220 -20.57 7.37 -7.32
C ALA A 220 -20.80 6.46 -8.54
N ALA A 221 -21.02 7.05 -9.72
CA ALA A 221 -21.18 6.30 -10.96
C ALA A 221 -19.88 5.56 -11.37
N LEU A 222 -18.72 6.21 -11.22
CA LEU A 222 -17.41 5.59 -11.46
C LEU A 222 -17.17 4.42 -10.51
N ILE A 223 -17.46 4.58 -9.21
CA ILE A 223 -17.35 3.47 -8.23
C ILE A 223 -18.27 2.31 -8.62
N ALA A 224 -19.54 2.59 -8.92
CA ALA A 224 -20.49 1.56 -9.31
C ALA A 224 -20.02 0.80 -10.56
N LEU A 225 -19.51 1.52 -11.56
CA LEU A 225 -18.93 0.92 -12.76
C LEU A 225 -17.72 0.03 -12.43
N SER A 226 -16.78 0.50 -11.60
CA SER A 226 -15.62 -0.28 -11.17
C SER A 226 -16.03 -1.56 -10.43
N VAL A 227 -17.04 -1.48 -9.56
CA VAL A 227 -17.58 -2.66 -8.84
C VAL A 227 -18.21 -3.66 -9.82
N ILE A 228 -18.97 -3.20 -10.80
CA ILE A 228 -19.58 -4.06 -11.82
C ILE A 228 -18.48 -4.78 -12.63
N ILE A 229 -17.48 -4.03 -13.11
CA ILE A 229 -16.37 -4.60 -13.89
C ILE A 229 -15.58 -5.61 -13.04
N ALA A 230 -15.24 -5.26 -11.80
CA ALA A 230 -14.53 -6.16 -10.89
C ALA A 230 -15.33 -7.43 -10.60
N THR A 231 -16.65 -7.31 -10.39
CA THR A 231 -17.54 -8.46 -10.15
C THR A 231 -17.57 -9.39 -11.36
N ILE A 232 -17.78 -8.85 -12.56
CA ILE A 232 -17.74 -9.62 -13.81
C ILE A 232 -16.38 -10.31 -13.98
N SER A 233 -15.28 -9.60 -13.70
CA SER A 233 -13.93 -10.15 -13.79
C SER A 233 -13.73 -11.32 -12.83
N VAL A 234 -14.22 -11.23 -11.60
CA VAL A 234 -14.09 -12.29 -10.59
C VAL A 234 -14.95 -13.50 -10.95
N THR A 235 -16.17 -13.29 -11.46
CA THR A 235 -17.09 -14.39 -11.78
C THR A 235 -16.78 -15.09 -13.11
N SER A 236 -16.09 -14.44 -14.05
CA SER A 236 -15.80 -14.98 -15.39
C SER A 236 -14.51 -15.81 -15.50
N GLY A 237 -13.75 -15.96 -14.41
CA GLY A 237 -12.48 -16.67 -14.41
C GLY A 237 -11.30 -15.72 -14.61
N VAL A 238 -10.60 -15.46 -13.51
CA VAL A 238 -9.69 -14.32 -13.30
C VAL A 238 -8.33 -14.44 -13.98
N ASP A 239 -7.88 -15.67 -14.27
CA ASP A 239 -6.45 -15.92 -14.43
C ASP A 239 -5.83 -15.25 -15.67
N LYS A 240 -6.57 -15.15 -16.78
CA LYS A 240 -6.07 -14.49 -18.00
C LYS A 240 -6.29 -12.98 -17.98
N GLY A 241 -7.44 -12.53 -17.45
CA GLY A 241 -7.81 -11.11 -17.43
C GLY A 241 -6.89 -10.28 -16.54
N ILE A 242 -6.63 -10.76 -15.31
CA ILE A 242 -5.71 -10.05 -14.39
C ILE A 242 -4.32 -9.97 -14.98
N ARG A 243 -3.81 -11.05 -15.60
CA ARG A 243 -2.47 -11.04 -16.19
C ARG A 243 -2.33 -9.97 -17.29
N VAL A 244 -3.26 -9.92 -18.24
CA VAL A 244 -3.20 -8.94 -19.34
C VAL A 244 -3.34 -7.51 -18.83
N LEU A 245 -4.28 -7.25 -17.92
CA LEU A 245 -4.46 -5.92 -17.31
C LEU A 245 -3.22 -5.49 -16.52
N SER A 246 -2.60 -6.42 -15.81
CA SER A 246 -1.38 -6.22 -15.04
C SER A 246 -0.18 -5.89 -15.95
N GLU A 247 0.03 -6.66 -17.03
CA GLU A 247 1.07 -6.41 -18.03
C GLU A 247 0.87 -5.06 -18.74
N LEU A 248 -0.38 -4.73 -19.12
CA LEU A 248 -0.72 -3.44 -19.74
C LEU A 248 -0.47 -2.27 -18.78
N ASN A 249 -0.86 -2.40 -17.51
CA ASN A 249 -0.63 -1.37 -16.49
C ASN A 249 0.86 -1.08 -16.32
N VAL A 250 1.69 -2.13 -16.23
CA VAL A 250 3.15 -1.97 -16.15
C VAL A 250 3.70 -1.30 -17.41
N ALA A 251 3.24 -1.69 -18.60
CA ALA A 251 3.68 -1.08 -19.85
C ALA A 251 3.30 0.41 -19.92
N LEU A 252 2.08 0.78 -19.51
CA LEU A 252 1.62 2.18 -19.46
C LEU A 252 2.42 2.99 -18.43
N ALA A 253 2.69 2.44 -17.25
CA ALA A 253 3.49 3.09 -16.21
C ALA A 253 4.92 3.35 -16.69
N LEU A 254 5.58 2.35 -17.30
CA LEU A 254 6.91 2.52 -17.90
C LEU A 254 6.88 3.54 -19.04
N GLY A 255 5.86 3.49 -19.90
CA GLY A 255 5.66 4.47 -20.96
C GLY A 255 5.54 5.90 -20.41
N LEU A 256 4.80 6.10 -19.32
CA LEU A 256 4.64 7.39 -18.66
C LEU A 256 5.95 7.89 -18.05
N ILE A 257 6.72 7.02 -17.38
CA ILE A 257 8.04 7.36 -16.83
C ILE A 257 8.98 7.83 -17.95
N LEU A 258 9.05 7.08 -19.05
CA LEU A 258 9.89 7.46 -20.19
C LEU A 258 9.41 8.75 -20.85
N PHE A 259 8.09 8.94 -20.98
CA PHE A 259 7.51 10.17 -21.50
C PHE A 259 7.92 11.38 -20.64
N VAL A 260 7.76 11.31 -19.31
CA VAL A 260 8.15 12.40 -18.39
C VAL A 260 9.67 12.64 -18.44
N LEU A 261 10.48 11.57 -18.52
CA LEU A 261 11.93 11.67 -18.59
C LEU A 261 12.40 12.42 -19.84
N PHE A 262 11.84 12.12 -21.01
CA PHE A 262 12.28 12.67 -22.30
C PHE A 262 11.58 13.98 -22.70
N MET A 263 10.34 14.20 -22.27
CA MET A 263 9.61 15.45 -22.53
C MET A 263 9.86 16.51 -21.46
N GLY A 264 10.31 16.11 -20.27
CA GLY A 264 10.79 17.01 -19.22
C GLY A 264 12.27 17.37 -19.39
N ASP A 265 12.87 17.91 -18.32
CA ASP A 265 14.32 18.13 -18.27
C ASP A 265 15.04 16.83 -17.89
N THR A 266 15.45 16.06 -18.90
CA THR A 266 16.13 14.77 -18.72
C THR A 266 17.36 14.88 -17.83
N SER A 267 18.17 15.92 -18.00
CA SER A 267 19.41 16.08 -17.23
C SER A 267 19.09 16.34 -15.77
N PHE A 268 18.15 17.25 -15.51
CA PHE A 268 17.67 17.52 -14.15
C PHE A 268 17.10 16.27 -13.49
N LEU A 269 16.22 15.53 -14.17
CA LEU A 269 15.56 14.35 -13.59
C LEU A 269 16.56 13.23 -13.26
N LEU A 270 17.55 12.99 -14.13
CA LEU A 270 18.60 12.00 -13.85
C LEU A 270 19.52 12.45 -12.70
N ASN A 271 19.89 13.74 -12.64
CA ASN A 271 20.67 14.28 -11.53
C ASN A 271 19.89 14.21 -10.21
N ALA A 272 18.62 14.60 -10.23
CA ALA A 272 17.72 14.54 -9.08
C ALA A 272 17.53 13.09 -8.60
N LEU A 273 17.40 12.12 -9.51
CA LEU A 273 17.32 10.71 -9.14
C LEU A 273 18.54 10.27 -8.31
N VAL A 274 19.75 10.56 -8.79
CA VAL A 274 20.99 10.20 -8.07
C VAL A 274 21.10 10.94 -6.74
N LEU A 275 20.81 12.24 -6.74
CA LEU A 275 20.86 13.08 -5.53
C LEU A 275 19.88 12.60 -4.45
N ASN A 276 18.61 12.39 -4.82
CA ASN A 276 17.55 11.97 -3.90
C ASN A 276 17.85 10.60 -3.28
N VAL A 277 18.44 9.66 -4.05
CA VAL A 277 18.89 8.37 -3.50
C VAL A 277 20.01 8.58 -2.48
N GLY A 278 20.99 9.43 -2.79
CA GLY A 278 22.07 9.77 -1.86
C GLY A 278 21.54 10.37 -0.56
N ASP A 279 20.64 11.35 -0.67
CA ASP A 279 20.04 12.03 0.47
C ASP A 279 19.19 11.11 1.33
N TYR A 280 18.40 10.24 0.70
CA TYR A 280 17.61 9.25 1.41
C TYR A 280 18.50 8.28 2.18
N VAL A 281 19.57 7.76 1.57
CA VAL A 281 20.50 6.86 2.25
C VAL A 281 21.16 7.55 3.44
N ILE A 282 21.59 8.81 3.29
CA ILE A 282 22.17 9.58 4.40
C ILE A 282 21.15 9.77 5.53
N ALA A 283 19.91 10.12 5.18
CA ALA A 283 18.84 10.35 6.14
C ALA A 283 18.45 9.09 6.94
N LEU A 284 18.70 7.88 6.43
CA LEU A 284 18.48 6.64 7.19
C LEU A 284 19.48 6.45 8.35
N TRP A 285 20.62 7.15 8.34
CA TRP A 285 21.68 7.04 9.35
C TRP A 285 21.79 8.28 10.25
N ALA A 286 21.03 9.34 9.95
CA ALA A 286 20.99 10.59 10.70
C ALA A 286 19.92 10.55 11.79
#